data_AF-A0A7W6K0D2-F1
#
_entry.id   AF-A0A7W6K0D2-F1
#
_cell.length_a   1.000
_cell.length_b   1.000
_cell.length_c   1.000
_cell.angle_alpha   90.00
_cell.angle_beta   90.00
_cell.angle_gamma   90.00
#
_symmetry.space_group_name_H-M   'P 1'
#
loop_
_entity.id
_entity.type
_entity.pdbx_description
1 polymer ?
#
loop_
_entity_poly.entity_id
_entity_poly.type
_entity_poly.pdbx_seq_one_letter_code
_entity_poly.pdbx_strand_id
1 'polypeptide(L)'
;MDVLNGRIAGPLIVRDTVELGGQIDVGATVRPGATFFIRGLVGGYLRVQKGARVVLRGIVAGDVDIEEGANVEIYGCVTGRIRDKSGCCRRSSDTA
;
A
#
# COMPACT_ATOMS: atom_id res chain seq x y z
N MET A 1 4.58 -15.93 7.22
CA MET A 1 4.91 -14.48 7.20
C MET A 1 6.26 -14.40 6.54
N ASP A 2 6.31 -13.88 5.33
CA ASP A 2 7.53 -13.84 4.54
C ASP A 2 8.21 -12.49 4.71
N VAL A 3 9.53 -12.52 4.92
CA VAL A 3 10.32 -11.30 5.10
C VAL A 3 11.25 -11.13 3.91
N LEU A 4 11.04 -10.05 3.16
CA LEU A 4 11.84 -9.65 2.02
C LEU A 4 12.87 -8.62 2.49
N ASN A 5 14.08 -9.12 2.74
CA ASN A 5 15.23 -8.31 3.09
C ASN A 5 16.17 -8.25 1.88
N GLY A 6 16.28 -7.08 1.27
CA GLY A 6 17.13 -6.86 0.12
C GLY A 6 16.61 -5.79 -0.83
N ARG A 7 17.29 -5.62 -1.96
CA ARG A 7 16.86 -4.72 -3.02
C ARG A 7 16.08 -5.52 -4.07
N ILE A 8 14.82 -5.13 -4.29
CA ILE A 8 13.95 -5.70 -5.31
C ILE A 8 13.85 -4.70 -6.46
N ALA A 9 14.55 -5.00 -7.54
CA ALA A 9 14.50 -4.17 -8.75
C ALA A 9 13.21 -4.36 -9.55
N GLY A 10 12.44 -5.43 -9.30
CA GLY A 10 11.22 -5.76 -10.02
C GLY A 10 9.92 -5.35 -9.31
N PRO A 11 8.77 -5.44 -10.00
CA PRO A 11 7.47 -5.26 -9.36
C PRO A 11 7.17 -6.41 -8.41
N LEU A 12 6.80 -6.09 -7.16
CA LEU A 12 6.44 -7.09 -6.16
C LEU A 12 4.93 -7.34 -6.13
N ILE A 13 4.49 -8.60 -6.12
CA ILE A 13 3.07 -8.95 -5.95
C ILE A 13 2.91 -9.63 -4.60
N VAL A 14 2.22 -8.96 -3.67
CA VAL A 14 1.96 -9.44 -2.32
C VAL A 14 0.61 -10.15 -2.32
N ARG A 15 0.62 -11.47 -2.14
CA ARG A 15 -0.59 -12.31 -2.09
C ARG A 15 -1.03 -12.65 -0.67
N ASP A 16 -0.07 -12.70 0.25
CA ASP A 16 -0.26 -13.08 1.65
C ASP A 16 0.35 -12.03 2.58
N THR A 17 0.69 -12.40 3.81
CA THR A 17 1.35 -11.48 4.75
C THR A 17 2.85 -11.41 4.48
N VAL A 18 3.30 -10.26 3.96
CA VAL A 18 4.70 -10.00 3.60
C VAL A 18 5.22 -8.77 4.33
N GLU A 19 6.46 -8.84 4.76
CA GLU A 19 7.20 -7.73 5.31
C GLU A 19 8.40 -7.36 4.43
N LEU A 20 8.49 -6.09 4.06
CA LEU A 20 9.63 -5.53 3.34
C LEU A 20 10.56 -4.79 4.32
N GLY A 21 11.73 -5.36 4.56
CA GLY A 21 12.83 -4.73 5.31
C GLY A 21 13.88 -4.04 4.42
N GLY A 22 13.70 -4.06 3.10
CA GLY A 22 14.65 -3.51 2.14
C GLY A 22 14.09 -2.40 1.25
N GLN A 23 14.54 -2.37 0.01
CA GLN A 23 14.14 -1.36 -0.98
C GLN A 23 13.47 -2.01 -2.19
N ILE A 24 12.35 -1.46 -2.64
CA ILE A 24 11.73 -1.77 -3.92
C ILE A 24 11.96 -0.58 -4.85
N ASP A 25 12.45 -0.82 -6.07
CA ASP A 25 12.71 0.27 -7.01
C ASP A 25 11.50 0.62 -7.90
N VAL A 26 10.71 -0.39 -8.29
CA VAL A 26 9.65 -0.25 -9.30
C VAL A 26 8.26 -0.10 -8.70
N GLY A 27 7.92 -0.91 -7.69
CA GLY A 27 6.63 -0.82 -7.00
C GLY A 27 6.12 -2.15 -6.46
N ALA A 28 4.97 -2.08 -5.78
CA ALA A 28 4.31 -3.24 -5.20
C ALA A 28 2.79 -3.22 -5.44
N THR A 29 2.22 -4.40 -5.68
CA THR A 29 0.77 -4.62 -5.76
C THR A 29 0.34 -5.57 -4.65
N VAL A 30 -0.55 -5.11 -3.78
CA VAL A 30 -1.10 -5.88 -2.67
C VAL A 30 -2.47 -6.42 -3.05
N ARG A 31 -2.62 -7.74 -3.03
CA ARG A 31 -3.86 -8.46 -3.36
C ARG A 31 -4.88 -8.42 -2.22
N PRO A 32 -6.16 -8.73 -2.48
CA PRO A 32 -7.23 -8.68 -1.50
C PRO A 32 -6.94 -9.66 -0.37
N GLY A 33 -7.15 -9.24 0.89
CA GLY A 33 -6.88 -10.06 2.08
C GLY A 33 -5.40 -10.19 2.44
N ALA A 34 -4.48 -9.63 1.64
CA ALA A 34 -3.06 -9.63 1.94
C ALA A 34 -2.68 -8.50 2.90
N THR A 35 -1.64 -8.71 3.71
CA THR A 35 -1.11 -7.69 4.63
C THR A 35 0.33 -7.37 4.26
N PHE A 36 0.62 -6.10 4.00
CA PHE A 36 1.96 -5.66 3.61
C PHE A 36 2.56 -4.68 4.62
N PHE A 37 3.68 -5.07 5.22
CA PHE A 37 4.44 -4.23 6.14
C PHE A 37 5.66 -3.65 5.43
N ILE A 38 5.75 -2.33 5.31
CA ILE A 38 6.88 -1.65 4.68
C ILE A 38 7.72 -0.98 5.78
N ARG A 39 8.95 -1.45 6.00
CA ARG A 39 9.91 -0.80 6.90
C ARG A 39 11.04 -0.07 6.19
N GLY A 40 11.04 -0.07 4.85
CA GLY A 40 12.09 0.53 4.03
C GLY A 40 11.57 1.49 2.96
N LEU A 41 12.22 1.49 1.80
CA LEU A 41 11.90 2.40 0.70
C LEU A 41 11.13 1.66 -0.39
N VAL A 42 10.03 2.23 -0.88
CA VAL A 42 9.29 1.72 -2.03
C VAL A 42 9.21 2.81 -3.10
N GLY A 43 9.84 2.58 -4.23
CA GLY A 43 9.82 3.45 -5.40
C GLY A 43 8.69 3.10 -6.37
N GLY A 44 8.34 4.08 -7.20
CA GLY A 44 7.49 3.90 -8.38
C GLY A 44 6.00 3.90 -8.08
N TYR A 45 5.41 2.75 -7.75
CA TYR A 45 3.97 2.66 -7.47
C TYR A 45 3.62 1.68 -6.33
N LEU A 46 2.55 1.99 -5.60
CA LEU A 46 1.97 1.12 -4.58
C LEU A 46 0.47 0.98 -4.82
N ARG A 47 0.04 -0.21 -5.25
CA ARG A 47 -1.39 -0.48 -5.50
C ARG A 47 -1.95 -1.39 -4.42
N VAL A 48 -3.00 -0.94 -3.77
CA VAL A 48 -3.65 -1.65 -2.66
C VAL A 48 -5.06 -2.04 -3.09
N GLN A 49 -5.32 -3.34 -3.26
CA GLN A 49 -6.63 -3.83 -3.65
C GLN A 49 -7.63 -3.85 -2.48
N LYS A 50 -8.92 -3.91 -2.80
CA LYS A 50 -10.00 -3.99 -1.82
C LYS A 50 -9.75 -5.06 -0.76
N GLY A 51 -9.91 -4.71 0.52
CA GLY A 51 -9.70 -5.63 1.65
C GLY A 51 -8.25 -5.99 1.94
N ALA A 52 -7.28 -5.35 1.26
CA ALA A 52 -5.87 -5.45 1.62
C ALA A 52 -5.52 -4.49 2.76
N ARG A 53 -4.51 -4.85 3.56
CA ARG A 53 -3.97 -4.00 4.62
C ARG A 53 -2.52 -3.63 4.33
N VAL A 54 -2.19 -2.36 4.42
CA VAL A 54 -0.81 -1.88 4.26
C VAL A 54 -0.40 -1.05 5.47
N VAL A 55 0.76 -1.36 6.04
CA VAL A 55 1.36 -0.61 7.13
C VAL A 55 2.71 -0.10 6.65
N LEU A 56 2.80 1.20 6.45
CA LEU A 56 3.97 1.88 5.91
C LEU A 56 4.70 2.61 7.03
N ARG A 57 5.90 2.16 7.36
CA ARG A 57 6.81 2.74 8.37
C ARG A 57 8.12 3.25 7.76
N GLY A 58 8.12 3.55 6.47
CA GLY A 58 9.29 4.02 5.72
C GLY A 58 8.95 5.13 4.72
N ILE A 59 9.58 5.12 3.55
CA ILE A 59 9.39 6.15 2.53
C ILE A 59 8.82 5.51 1.26
N VAL A 60 7.74 6.07 0.73
CA VAL A 60 7.24 5.73 -0.61
C VAL A 60 7.57 6.86 -1.58
N ALA A 61 8.50 6.59 -2.48
CA ALA A 61 8.90 7.46 -3.56
C ALA A 61 8.10 7.14 -4.84
N GLY A 62 6.78 7.29 -4.77
CA GLY A 62 5.89 6.85 -5.83
C GLY A 62 4.42 7.14 -5.61
N ASP A 63 3.60 6.81 -6.60
CA ASP A 63 2.15 6.97 -6.55
C ASP A 63 1.50 5.82 -5.77
N VAL A 64 0.56 6.15 -4.89
CA VAL A 64 -0.18 5.19 -4.06
C VAL A 64 -1.64 5.17 -4.52
N ASP A 65 -2.09 4.05 -5.08
CA ASP A 65 -3.47 3.84 -5.48
C ASP A 65 -4.16 2.89 -4.48
N ILE A 66 -5.13 3.42 -3.74
CA ILE A 66 -5.88 2.71 -2.71
C ILE A 66 -7.28 2.41 -3.24
N GLU A 67 -7.63 1.14 -3.38
CA GLU A 67 -8.98 0.72 -3.78
C GLU A 67 -9.97 0.76 -2.61
N GLU A 68 -11.27 0.80 -2.93
CA GLU A 68 -12.35 0.89 -1.95
C GLU A 68 -12.33 -0.28 -0.96
N GLY A 69 -12.33 0.02 0.35
CA GLY A 69 -12.27 -0.99 1.40
C GLY A 69 -10.86 -1.54 1.68
N ALA A 70 -9.81 -0.94 1.15
CA ALA A 70 -8.44 -1.16 1.62
C ALA A 70 -8.17 -0.36 2.90
N ASN A 71 -7.31 -0.89 3.76
CA ASN A 71 -6.87 -0.21 4.98
C ASN A 71 -5.37 0.12 4.88
N VAL A 72 -5.03 1.40 4.84
CA VAL A 72 -3.65 1.86 4.66
C VAL A 72 -3.27 2.75 5.84
N GLU A 73 -2.28 2.31 6.62
CA GLU A 73 -1.71 3.05 7.74
C GLU A 73 -0.33 3.58 7.34
N ILE A 74 -0.17 4.90 7.30
CA ILE A 74 1.07 5.56 6.89
C ILE A 74 1.68 6.23 8.13
N TYR A 75 2.76 5.63 8.63
CA TYR A 75 3.61 6.14 9.71
C TYR A 75 4.92 6.77 9.17
N GLY A 76 5.02 6.95 7.86
CA GLY A 76 6.20 7.46 7.18
C GLY A 76 5.88 8.55 6.17
N CYS A 77 6.75 8.73 5.16
CA CYS A 77 6.59 9.77 4.15
C CYS A 77 6.19 9.18 2.79
N VAL A 78 5.24 9.82 2.12
CA VAL A 78 4.90 9.55 0.72
C VAL A 78 5.21 10.80 -0.08
N THR A 79 6.07 10.70 -1.08
CA THR A 79 6.46 11.84 -1.92
C THR A 79 5.68 11.93 -3.23
N GLY A 80 4.97 10.87 -3.61
CA GLY A 80 4.12 10.84 -4.82
C GLY A 80 2.65 11.12 -4.54
N ARG A 81 1.79 10.82 -5.51
CA ARG A 81 0.35 11.10 -5.41
C ARG A 81 -0.37 9.96 -4.69
N ILE A 82 -1.24 10.31 -3.75
CA ILE A 82 -2.12 9.34 -3.09
C ILE A 82 -3.51 9.46 -3.73
N ARG A 83 -3.94 8.40 -4.42
CA ARG A 83 -5.32 8.25 -4.89
C ARG A 83 -6.06 7.34 -3.95
N ASP A 84 -6.83 7.96 -3.06
CA ASP A 84 -7.70 7.21 -2.18
C ASP A 84 -9.10 7.07 -2.79
N LYS A 85 -9.47 5.82 -3.14
CA LYS A 85 -10.83 5.44 -3.55
C LYS A 85 -11.60 4.77 -2.41
N SER A 86 -11.14 4.87 -1.16
CA SER A 86 -11.78 4.32 0.05
C SER A 86 -13.23 4.77 0.23
N GLY A 87 -13.70 5.78 -0.52
CA GLY A 87 -15.11 6.07 -0.64
C GLY A 87 -15.74 6.38 0.72
N CYS A 88 -15.02 7.08 1.61
CA CYS A 88 -15.61 7.52 2.88
C CYS A 88 -16.55 8.73 2.71
N CYS A 89 -17.20 8.89 1.55
CA CYS A 89 -18.31 9.82 1.39
C CYS A 89 -19.63 9.07 1.58
N ARG A 90 -19.90 8.67 2.83
CA ARG A 90 -21.29 8.49 3.28
C ARG A 90 -21.96 9.87 3.22
N ARG A 91 -22.52 10.23 2.08
CA ARG A 91 -23.53 11.29 2.00
C ARG A 91 -24.82 10.70 2.55
N SER A 92 -24.99 10.76 3.86
CA SER A 92 -26.32 10.74 4.46
C SER A 92 -26.91 12.15 4.25
N SER A 93 -27.50 12.39 3.08
CA SER A 93 -28.50 13.44 2.96
C SER A 93 -29.85 12.74 2.95
N ASP A 94 -30.43 12.70 4.15
CA ASP A 94 -31.78 12.33 4.50
C ASP A 94 -32.81 12.68 3.43
N THR A 95 -33.70 11.73 3.18
CA THR A 95 -35.00 11.97 2.58
C THR A 95 -35.95 12.36 3.71
N ALA A 96 -36.46 13.58 3.70
CA ALA A 96 -37.69 13.96 4.38
C ALA A 96 -38.40 15.03 3.56
#